data_AF-V6Z199-F1
#
_entry.id   AF-V6Z199-F1
#
_cell.length_a   1.000
_cell.length_b   1.000
_cell.length_c   1.000
_cell.angle_alpha   90.00
_cell.angle_beta   90.00
_cell.angle_gamma   90.00
#
_symmetry.space_group_name_H-M   'P 1'
#
loop_
_entity.id
_entity.type
_entity.pdbx_description
1 polymer ?
#
loop_
_entity_poly.entity_id
_entity_poly.type
_entity_poly.pdbx_seq_one_letter_code
_entity_poly.pdbx_strand_id
1 'polypeptide(L)'
;MMKMDELLEDVSKITIAEYDFELDNIINSNNNYDVVTLSRGLPGYILLVSELNSNHVSSYEEKLTSYIEILVSILSERGVMTGSLYSGAAGIGISLLHLNENKYKRLVESLDEYIEYFVSEFLPSIDTGNMSPTDYDIIEGVSGILVYISLHDRERLKDVQRKIVNFLTSSFKEDIWNDIFYVTSQNQMSESESVLFPKGCLNLGVAHGLAGVGIALAYTMIKGNFSCQIEETLRHIIDVYEQFETPSLYTWKDGLDIDELKQGYSNSKFLPNIDAWCYGSPGISLLYMYCGVALNDEYLKNKAVEILKTSMERQSGIDSPILCHGYAGLLEICQFFKYVYQTDEFDKYIYDFDKKITQYLQSKRNNELQIISQFGYLNGDVGVLLSMLHIYSKNVNTYWQAGLLLFKDIIFE
;
A
#
# COMPACT_ATOMS: atom_id res chain seq x y z
N MET A 1 17.33 -30.95 0.21
CA MET A 1 16.61 -29.67 0.05
C MET A 1 15.14 -29.98 0.16
N MET A 2 14.47 -29.38 1.14
CA MET A 2 13.01 -29.39 1.22
C MET A 2 12.45 -28.64 0.00
N LYS A 3 11.28 -29.03 -0.50
CA LYS A 3 10.61 -28.29 -1.57
C LYS A 3 10.01 -27.02 -0.99
N MET A 4 10.04 -25.91 -1.74
CA MET A 4 9.48 -24.64 -1.25
C MET A 4 8.00 -24.76 -0.91
N ASP A 5 7.23 -25.51 -1.70
CA ASP A 5 5.81 -25.76 -1.44
C ASP A 5 5.55 -26.35 -0.04
N GLU A 6 6.41 -27.26 0.43
CA GLU A 6 6.31 -27.84 1.77
C GLU A 6 6.61 -26.82 2.87
N LEU A 7 7.59 -25.92 2.64
CA LEU A 7 7.88 -24.83 3.57
C LEU A 7 6.69 -23.86 3.66
N LEU A 8 6.13 -23.46 2.52
CA LEU A 8 5.00 -22.53 2.46
C LEU A 8 3.76 -23.14 3.08
N GLU A 9 3.47 -24.42 2.82
CA GLU A 9 2.38 -25.13 3.47
C GLU A 9 2.54 -25.17 5.00
N ASP A 10 3.72 -25.58 5.50
CA ASP A 10 3.96 -25.69 6.94
C ASP A 10 3.87 -24.33 7.66
N VAL A 11 4.51 -23.29 7.11
CA VAL A 11 4.50 -21.96 7.74
C VAL A 11 3.13 -21.29 7.62
N SER A 12 2.38 -21.55 6.54
CA SER A 12 0.99 -21.09 6.43
C SER A 12 0.11 -21.74 7.50
N LYS A 13 0.26 -23.04 7.76
CA LYS A 13 -0.46 -23.74 8.85
C LYS A 13 -0.15 -23.13 10.21
N ILE A 14 1.12 -22.86 10.51
CA ILE A 14 1.54 -22.21 11.76
C ILE A 14 0.89 -20.83 11.88
N THR A 15 1.04 -20.00 10.84
CA THR A 15 0.53 -18.61 10.83
C THR A 15 -1.00 -18.55 10.98
N ILE A 16 -1.73 -19.44 10.31
CA ILE A 16 -3.19 -19.55 10.41
C ILE A 16 -3.60 -20.03 11.81
N ALA A 17 -2.89 -21.01 12.39
CA ALA A 17 -3.21 -21.51 13.73
C ALA A 17 -2.95 -20.47 14.84
N GLU A 18 -1.85 -19.70 14.73
CA GLU A 18 -1.56 -18.60 15.65
C GLU A 18 -2.65 -17.52 15.55
N TYR A 19 -3.10 -17.20 14.34
CA TYR A 19 -4.18 -16.22 14.14
C TYR A 19 -5.53 -16.72 14.62
N ASP A 20 -5.90 -17.98 14.37
CA ASP A 20 -7.16 -18.56 14.87
C ASP A 20 -7.23 -18.44 16.40
N PHE A 21 -6.12 -18.69 17.10
CA PHE A 21 -6.03 -18.51 18.56
C PHE A 21 -6.20 -17.04 18.97
N GLU A 22 -5.60 -16.10 18.25
CA GLU A 22 -5.77 -14.66 18.51
C GLU A 22 -7.20 -14.19 18.22
N LEU A 23 -7.78 -14.64 17.11
CA LEU A 23 -9.13 -14.32 16.66
C LEU A 23 -10.18 -14.71 17.70
N ASP A 24 -10.06 -15.92 18.27
CA ASP A 24 -10.94 -16.37 19.35
C ASP A 24 -10.85 -15.45 20.58
N ASN A 25 -9.64 -15.01 20.94
CA ASN A 25 -9.46 -14.07 22.05
C ASN A 25 -10.05 -12.69 21.72
N ILE A 26 -9.86 -12.21 20.50
CA ILE A 26 -10.35 -10.91 20.03
C ILE A 26 -11.87 -10.88 20.01
N ILE A 27 -12.53 -11.88 19.41
CA ILE A 27 -14.00 -11.94 19.33
C ILE A 27 -14.61 -11.90 20.73
N ASN A 28 -13.98 -12.57 21.71
CA ASN A 28 -14.41 -12.59 23.10
C ASN A 28 -14.10 -11.30 23.87
N SER A 29 -13.25 -10.42 23.33
CA SER A 29 -12.94 -9.11 23.88
C SER A 29 -13.67 -8.01 23.09
N ASN A 30 -14.58 -7.28 23.73
CA ASN A 30 -15.48 -6.32 23.06
C ASN A 30 -14.82 -5.11 22.37
N ASN A 31 -13.48 -5.03 22.29
CA ASN A 31 -12.78 -3.77 22.06
C ASN A 31 -11.72 -3.75 20.94
N ASN A 32 -11.59 -4.78 20.10
CA ASN A 32 -10.59 -4.72 19.02
C ASN A 32 -11.19 -4.63 17.62
N TYR A 33 -11.15 -3.42 17.03
CA TYR A 33 -11.53 -3.16 15.63
C TYR A 33 -10.47 -3.65 14.64
N ASP A 34 -9.25 -3.98 15.09
CA ASP A 34 -8.15 -4.46 14.23
C ASP A 34 -8.50 -5.78 13.51
N VAL A 35 -9.48 -6.54 14.01
CA VAL A 35 -9.86 -7.83 13.44
C VAL A 35 -10.47 -7.73 12.04
N VAL A 36 -11.00 -6.56 11.66
CA VAL A 36 -11.60 -6.33 10.33
C VAL A 36 -10.73 -5.46 9.42
N THR A 37 -9.50 -5.15 9.82
CA THR A 37 -8.59 -4.28 9.05
C THR A 37 -7.76 -5.10 8.06
N LEU A 38 -7.43 -4.51 6.90
CA LEU A 38 -6.46 -5.14 5.99
C LEU A 38 -5.09 -5.21 6.63
N SER A 39 -4.70 -4.20 7.43
CA SER A 39 -3.38 -4.15 8.06
C SER A 39 -3.07 -5.38 8.91
N ARG A 40 -4.01 -5.83 9.75
CA ARG A 40 -3.77 -6.87 10.77
C ARG A 40 -4.84 -7.97 10.85
N GLY A 41 -6.01 -7.76 10.28
CA GLY A 41 -7.19 -8.59 10.52
C GLY A 41 -7.53 -9.60 9.43
N LEU A 42 -8.78 -10.07 9.50
CA LEU A 42 -9.40 -11.07 8.63
C LEU A 42 -9.18 -10.81 7.14
N PRO A 43 -9.29 -9.57 6.61
CA PRO A 43 -9.06 -9.32 5.18
C PRO A 43 -7.70 -9.83 4.68
N GLY A 44 -6.63 -9.66 5.46
CA GLY A 44 -5.30 -10.19 5.11
C GLY A 44 -5.27 -11.72 5.05
N TYR A 45 -5.91 -12.38 6.01
CA TYR A 45 -5.99 -13.84 6.05
C TYR A 45 -6.90 -14.42 4.97
N ILE A 46 -7.99 -13.72 4.62
CA ILE A 46 -8.87 -14.06 3.48
C ILE A 46 -8.07 -14.06 2.18
N LEU A 47 -7.21 -13.07 1.96
CA LEU A 47 -6.30 -13.02 0.81
C LEU A 47 -5.33 -14.22 0.82
N LEU A 48 -4.68 -14.49 1.95
CA LEU A 48 -3.74 -15.62 2.07
C LEU A 48 -4.38 -16.97 1.77
N VAL A 49 -5.50 -17.30 2.42
CA VAL A 49 -6.16 -18.60 2.21
C VAL A 49 -6.72 -18.74 0.80
N SER A 50 -7.15 -17.63 0.18
CA SER A 50 -7.58 -17.61 -1.22
C SER A 50 -6.44 -17.92 -2.19
N GLU A 51 -5.25 -17.35 -1.96
CA GLU A 51 -4.07 -17.66 -2.77
C GLU A 51 -3.57 -19.09 -2.54
N LEU A 52 -3.59 -19.59 -1.30
CA LEU A 52 -3.23 -20.98 -1.00
C LEU A 52 -4.13 -21.99 -1.72
N ASN A 53 -5.45 -21.73 -1.76
CA ASN A 53 -6.42 -22.55 -2.51
C ASN A 53 -6.14 -22.51 -4.02
N SER A 54 -6.06 -21.29 -4.57
CA SER A 54 -5.96 -21.07 -6.01
C SER A 54 -4.66 -21.60 -6.60
N ASN A 55 -3.58 -21.56 -5.83
CA ASN A 55 -2.28 -22.11 -6.23
C ASN A 55 -2.09 -23.60 -5.86
N HIS A 56 -3.14 -24.28 -5.37
CA HIS A 56 -3.13 -25.70 -4.98
C HIS A 56 -2.04 -26.08 -3.97
N VAL A 57 -1.61 -25.13 -3.14
CA VAL A 57 -0.63 -25.37 -2.06
C VAL A 57 -1.31 -26.09 -0.89
N SER A 58 -2.57 -25.73 -0.59
CA SER A 58 -3.37 -26.37 0.45
C SER A 58 -4.87 -26.06 0.26
N SER A 59 -5.73 -26.93 0.81
CA SER A 59 -7.18 -26.76 0.72
C SER A 59 -7.74 -26.11 1.99
N TYR A 60 -8.07 -24.82 1.88
CA TYR A 60 -8.63 -23.93 2.89
C TYR A 60 -10.01 -23.37 2.50
N GLU A 61 -10.77 -24.00 1.60
CA GLU A 61 -12.12 -23.54 1.19
C GLU A 61 -13.10 -23.36 2.37
N GLU A 62 -13.12 -24.32 3.31
CA GLU A 62 -13.94 -24.22 4.52
C GLU A 62 -13.47 -23.07 5.42
N LYS A 63 -12.15 -22.87 5.52
CA LYS A 63 -11.54 -21.80 6.32
C LYS A 63 -11.84 -20.42 5.72
N LEU A 64 -11.75 -20.28 4.39
CA LEU A 64 -12.15 -19.08 3.66
C LEU A 64 -13.61 -18.73 3.94
N THR A 65 -14.50 -19.72 3.83
CA THR A 65 -15.92 -19.52 4.15
C THR A 65 -16.12 -19.08 5.60
N SER A 66 -15.47 -19.74 6.55
CA SER A 66 -15.55 -19.41 7.98
C SER A 66 -15.06 -17.99 8.29
N TYR A 67 -13.92 -17.57 7.74
CA TYR A 67 -13.40 -16.21 7.93
C TYR A 67 -14.34 -15.14 7.37
N ILE A 68 -14.95 -15.37 6.21
CA ILE A 68 -15.92 -14.42 5.65
C ILE A 68 -17.21 -14.39 6.50
N GLU A 69 -17.68 -15.53 7.02
CA GLU A 69 -18.84 -15.56 7.92
C GLU A 69 -18.58 -14.81 9.24
N ILE A 70 -17.39 -14.99 9.83
CA ILE A 70 -16.98 -14.24 11.03
C ILE A 70 -16.90 -12.74 10.72
N LEU A 71 -16.26 -12.37 9.61
CA LEU A 71 -16.19 -10.98 9.16
C LEU A 71 -17.59 -10.37 9.04
N VAL A 72 -18.51 -11.03 8.32
CA VAL A 72 -19.90 -10.55 8.16
C VAL A 72 -20.62 -10.44 9.50
N SER A 73 -20.43 -11.40 10.41
CA SER A 73 -21.01 -11.35 11.76
C SER A 73 -20.54 -10.10 12.50
N ILE A 74 -19.24 -9.83 12.52
CA ILE A 74 -18.66 -8.67 13.19
C ILE A 74 -19.17 -7.36 12.56
N LEU A 75 -19.17 -7.27 11.23
CA LEU A 75 -19.68 -6.10 10.52
C LEU A 75 -21.17 -5.85 10.78
N SER A 76 -21.97 -6.92 10.91
CA SER A 76 -23.41 -6.80 11.20
C SER A 76 -23.70 -6.33 12.63
N GLU A 77 -22.83 -6.66 13.59
CA GLU A 77 -22.99 -6.29 14.99
C GLU A 77 -22.40 -4.90 15.29
N ARG A 78 -21.22 -4.61 14.74
CA ARG A 78 -20.41 -3.43 15.10
C ARG A 78 -20.36 -2.36 14.01
N GLY A 79 -20.76 -2.68 12.79
CA GLY A 79 -20.65 -1.79 11.63
C GLY A 79 -19.22 -1.67 11.08
N VAL A 80 -19.06 -0.77 10.12
CA VAL A 80 -17.75 -0.33 9.58
C VAL A 80 -17.51 1.10 10.04
N MET A 81 -16.32 1.41 10.55
CA MET A 81 -16.00 2.72 11.13
C MET A 81 -15.40 3.71 10.14
N THR A 82 -14.74 3.22 9.08
CA THR A 82 -14.07 4.05 8.07
C THR A 82 -14.16 3.42 6.68
N GLY A 83 -14.12 4.26 5.64
CA GLY A 83 -14.00 3.81 4.25
C GLY A 83 -12.59 3.36 3.86
N SER A 84 -11.58 3.56 4.71
CA SER A 84 -10.16 3.48 4.37
C SER A 84 -9.67 2.14 3.82
N LEU A 85 -8.51 2.19 3.15
CA LEU A 85 -7.89 1.03 2.53
C LEU A 85 -7.31 0.04 3.54
N TYR A 86 -6.66 0.53 4.60
CA TYR A 86 -5.98 -0.35 5.54
C TYR A 86 -6.80 -0.72 6.76
N SER A 87 -7.81 0.07 7.11
CA SER A 87 -8.63 -0.14 8.31
C SER A 87 -10.13 -0.19 8.05
N GLY A 88 -10.57 -0.05 6.80
CA GLY A 88 -11.97 0.18 6.45
C GLY A 88 -12.53 -0.66 5.32
N ALA A 89 -13.67 -0.19 4.81
CA ALA A 89 -14.45 -0.88 3.78
C ALA A 89 -13.66 -1.17 2.50
N ALA A 90 -12.76 -0.27 2.07
CA ALA A 90 -11.96 -0.49 0.86
C ALA A 90 -11.01 -1.68 1.01
N GLY A 91 -10.34 -1.83 2.17
CA GLY A 91 -9.48 -2.98 2.46
C GLY A 91 -10.24 -4.30 2.52
N ILE A 92 -11.41 -4.28 3.17
CA ILE A 92 -12.32 -5.43 3.19
C ILE A 92 -12.75 -5.78 1.76
N GLY A 93 -13.10 -4.77 0.96
CA GLY A 93 -13.47 -4.91 -0.44
C GLY A 93 -12.38 -5.60 -1.25
N ILE A 94 -11.13 -5.12 -1.17
CA ILE A 94 -9.97 -5.75 -1.84
C ILE A 94 -9.86 -7.24 -1.53
N SER A 95 -10.06 -7.64 -0.26
CA SER A 95 -9.99 -9.05 0.13
C SER A 95 -11.09 -9.93 -0.47
N LEU A 96 -12.12 -9.34 -1.07
CA LEU A 96 -13.30 -10.03 -1.60
C LEU A 96 -13.49 -9.87 -3.12
N LEU A 97 -12.74 -8.98 -3.78
CA LEU A 97 -12.95 -8.64 -5.20
C LEU A 97 -12.81 -9.85 -6.14
N HIS A 98 -11.91 -10.79 -5.87
CA HIS A 98 -11.76 -12.03 -6.67
C HIS A 98 -12.92 -13.01 -6.48
N LEU A 99 -13.76 -12.80 -5.46
CA LEU A 99 -14.93 -13.62 -5.15
C LEU A 99 -16.25 -13.01 -5.66
N ASN A 100 -16.18 -11.89 -6.38
CA ASN A 100 -17.31 -11.01 -6.77
C ASN A 100 -18.25 -11.61 -7.84
N GLU A 101 -17.97 -12.80 -8.34
CA GLU A 101 -18.88 -13.56 -9.22
C GLU A 101 -19.71 -14.62 -8.47
N ASN A 102 -19.46 -14.79 -7.17
CA ASN A 102 -20.05 -15.84 -6.34
C ASN A 102 -21.14 -15.29 -5.40
N LYS A 103 -21.47 -16.08 -4.37
CA LYS A 103 -22.39 -15.72 -3.27
C LYS A 103 -22.03 -14.42 -2.53
N TYR A 104 -20.82 -13.88 -2.73
CA TYR A 104 -20.30 -12.69 -2.06
C TYR A 104 -20.53 -11.37 -2.82
N LYS A 105 -21.10 -11.41 -4.03
CA LYS A 105 -21.39 -10.20 -4.82
C LYS A 105 -22.16 -9.14 -4.01
N ARG A 106 -23.20 -9.54 -3.28
CA ARG A 106 -24.01 -8.63 -2.45
C ARG A 106 -23.19 -7.99 -1.32
N LEU A 107 -22.23 -8.72 -0.74
CA LEU A 107 -21.37 -8.20 0.30
C LEU A 107 -20.47 -7.09 -0.25
N VAL A 108 -19.87 -7.30 -1.43
CA VAL A 108 -19.08 -6.27 -2.12
C VAL A 108 -19.96 -5.05 -2.47
N GLU A 109 -21.16 -5.28 -3.02
CA GLU A 109 -22.10 -4.19 -3.32
C GLU A 109 -22.44 -3.38 -2.06
N SER A 110 -22.69 -4.02 -0.91
CA SER A 110 -22.93 -3.33 0.38
C SER A 110 -21.73 -2.50 0.86
N LEU A 111 -20.49 -2.96 0.62
CA LEU A 111 -19.29 -2.19 0.92
C LEU A 111 -19.18 -0.96 -0.01
N ASP A 112 -19.52 -1.11 -1.29
CA ASP A 112 -19.56 -0.02 -2.26
C ASP A 112 -20.59 1.06 -1.82
N GLU A 113 -21.78 0.66 -1.32
CA GLU A 113 -22.77 1.62 -0.80
C GLU A 113 -22.26 2.36 0.44
N TYR A 114 -21.56 1.65 1.33
CA TYR A 114 -20.97 2.25 2.52
C TYR A 114 -19.85 3.23 2.16
N ILE A 115 -19.01 2.92 1.18
CA ILE A 115 -17.94 3.82 0.70
C ILE A 115 -18.55 5.10 0.11
N GLU A 116 -19.61 4.97 -0.69
CA GLU A 116 -20.35 6.13 -1.21
C GLU A 116 -20.87 7.03 -0.07
N TYR A 117 -21.51 6.44 0.94
CA TYR A 117 -21.98 7.16 2.12
C TYR A 117 -20.83 7.82 2.88
N PHE A 118 -19.79 7.06 3.22
CA PHE A 118 -18.64 7.52 4.00
C PHE A 118 -17.97 8.73 3.33
N VAL A 119 -17.67 8.63 2.04
CA VAL A 119 -17.00 9.72 1.30
C VAL A 119 -17.89 10.96 1.21
N SER A 120 -19.23 10.78 1.11
CA SER A 120 -20.15 11.91 1.06
C SER A 120 -20.22 12.72 2.36
N GLU A 121 -19.95 12.09 3.50
CA GLU A 121 -19.87 12.74 4.81
C GLU A 121 -18.44 13.20 5.14
N PHE A 122 -17.43 12.41 4.76
CA PHE A 122 -16.03 12.64 5.11
C PHE A 122 -15.44 13.84 4.38
N LEU A 123 -15.56 13.92 3.04
CA LEU A 123 -14.94 14.99 2.26
C LEU A 123 -15.38 16.40 2.72
N PRO A 124 -16.68 16.69 2.95
CA PRO A 124 -17.10 18.00 3.47
C PRO A 124 -16.64 18.30 4.90
N SER A 125 -16.26 17.29 5.67
CA SER A 125 -15.79 17.45 7.05
C SER A 125 -14.31 17.85 7.17
N ILE A 126 -13.53 17.66 6.10
CA ILE A 126 -12.09 17.96 6.09
C ILE A 126 -11.86 19.48 6.11
N ASP A 127 -11.12 19.95 7.11
CA ASP A 127 -10.61 21.32 7.13
C ASP A 127 -9.33 21.40 6.28
N THR A 128 -9.48 21.80 5.01
CA THR A 128 -8.35 21.97 4.07
C THR A 128 -7.26 22.94 4.55
N GLY A 129 -7.55 23.81 5.53
CA GLY A 129 -6.55 24.70 6.13
C GLY A 129 -5.74 24.04 7.26
N ASN A 130 -6.15 22.86 7.72
CA ASN A 130 -5.58 22.17 8.87
C ASN A 130 -5.70 20.64 8.71
N MET A 131 -5.21 20.10 7.60
CA MET A 131 -5.27 18.66 7.31
C MET A 131 -4.25 17.82 8.10
N SER A 132 -4.56 16.54 8.21
CA SER A 132 -3.70 15.42 8.66
C SER A 132 -3.41 14.49 7.47
N PRO A 133 -2.32 13.71 7.46
CA PRO A 133 -2.09 12.68 6.43
C PRO A 133 -3.29 11.75 6.22
N THR A 134 -3.98 11.40 7.30
CA THR A 134 -5.15 10.50 7.29
C THR A 134 -6.34 11.04 6.50
N ASP A 135 -6.35 12.33 6.13
CA ASP A 135 -7.40 12.90 5.29
C ASP A 135 -7.22 12.52 3.81
N TYR A 136 -5.97 12.38 3.36
CA TYR A 136 -5.64 12.25 1.94
C TYR A 136 -4.82 11.01 1.58
N ASP A 137 -4.16 10.36 2.53
CA ASP A 137 -3.16 9.34 2.24
C ASP A 137 -3.70 8.00 1.72
N ILE A 138 -2.79 7.03 1.54
CA ILE A 138 -3.09 5.68 1.05
C ILE A 138 -3.60 4.78 2.18
N ILE A 139 -3.15 4.97 3.41
CA ILE A 139 -3.47 4.07 4.52
C ILE A 139 -4.90 4.31 5.01
N GLU A 140 -5.19 5.53 5.43
CA GLU A 140 -6.45 5.93 6.05
C GLU A 140 -7.28 6.89 5.19
N GLY A 141 -6.63 7.65 4.30
CA GLY A 141 -7.24 8.73 3.55
C GLY A 141 -7.95 8.32 2.25
N VAL A 142 -8.43 9.35 1.56
CA VAL A 142 -9.23 9.18 0.33
C VAL A 142 -8.43 8.66 -0.86
N SER A 143 -7.09 8.75 -0.87
CA SER A 143 -6.28 8.15 -1.95
C SER A 143 -6.34 6.63 -1.91
N GLY A 144 -6.34 6.02 -0.71
CA GLY A 144 -6.53 4.57 -0.57
C GLY A 144 -7.92 4.12 -1.03
N ILE A 145 -8.96 4.93 -0.76
CA ILE A 145 -10.32 4.68 -1.26
C ILE A 145 -10.37 4.79 -2.79
N LEU A 146 -9.70 5.80 -3.36
CA LEU A 146 -9.62 5.99 -4.81
C LEU A 146 -8.97 4.78 -5.49
N VAL A 147 -7.93 4.20 -4.90
CA VAL A 147 -7.29 2.97 -5.40
C VAL A 147 -8.32 1.84 -5.50
N TYR A 148 -9.07 1.57 -4.41
CA TYR A 148 -10.10 0.52 -4.43
C TYR A 148 -11.14 0.76 -5.53
N ILE A 149 -11.65 1.99 -5.65
CA ILE A 149 -12.64 2.34 -6.68
C ILE A 149 -12.06 2.14 -8.08
N SER A 150 -10.79 2.49 -8.32
CA SER A 150 -10.16 2.39 -9.63
C SER A 150 -9.83 0.95 -10.05
N LEU A 151 -9.78 -0.02 -9.12
CA LEU A 151 -9.59 -1.44 -9.43
C LEU A 151 -10.79 -2.07 -10.14
N HIS A 152 -11.99 -1.51 -10.01
CA HIS A 152 -13.19 -2.02 -10.68
C HIS A 152 -14.03 -0.92 -11.31
N ASP A 153 -14.55 -1.11 -12.52
CA ASP A 153 -15.45 -0.13 -13.14
C ASP A 153 -16.89 -0.34 -12.62
N ARG A 154 -17.24 0.35 -11.54
CA ARG A 154 -18.60 0.35 -10.97
C ARG A 154 -19.27 1.70 -11.22
N GLU A 155 -20.35 1.69 -12.00
CA GLU A 155 -21.12 2.90 -12.33
C GLU A 155 -21.51 3.72 -11.09
N ARG A 156 -21.90 3.04 -10.00
CA ARG A 156 -22.28 3.67 -8.73
C ARG A 156 -21.17 4.53 -8.12
N LEU A 157 -19.92 4.10 -8.25
CA LEU A 157 -18.77 4.77 -7.62
C LEU A 157 -18.16 5.86 -8.50
N LYS A 158 -18.66 6.09 -9.73
CA LYS A 158 -18.11 7.12 -10.64
C LYS A 158 -18.22 8.53 -10.10
N ASP A 159 -19.34 8.88 -9.45
CA ASP A 159 -19.49 10.20 -8.80
C ASP A 159 -18.55 10.34 -7.59
N VAL A 160 -18.41 9.27 -6.80
CA VAL A 160 -17.49 9.21 -5.65
C VAL A 160 -16.04 9.39 -6.12
N GLN A 161 -15.63 8.67 -7.16
CA GLN A 161 -14.31 8.79 -7.77
C GLN A 161 -14.03 10.23 -8.22
N ARG A 162 -14.99 10.86 -8.93
CA ARG A 162 -14.87 12.25 -9.38
C ARG A 162 -14.73 13.22 -8.21
N LYS A 163 -15.50 13.04 -7.12
CA LYS A 163 -15.39 13.89 -5.92
C LYS A 163 -14.01 13.79 -5.27
N ILE A 164 -13.48 12.58 -5.14
CA ILE A 164 -12.14 12.36 -4.57
C ILE A 164 -11.06 12.96 -5.49
N VAL A 165 -11.12 12.71 -6.80
CA VAL A 165 -10.20 13.31 -7.78
C VAL A 165 -10.24 14.83 -7.72
N ASN A 166 -11.43 15.43 -7.69
CA ASN A 166 -11.57 16.88 -7.59
C ASN A 166 -10.97 17.41 -6.29
N PHE A 167 -11.19 16.72 -5.16
CA PHE A 167 -10.58 17.09 -3.89
C PHE A 167 -9.05 17.06 -3.97
N LEU A 168 -8.46 15.94 -4.41
CA LEU A 168 -7.01 15.75 -4.46
C LEU A 168 -6.31 16.69 -5.46
N THR A 169 -6.99 17.07 -6.55
CA THR A 169 -6.43 17.97 -7.58
C THR A 169 -6.67 19.46 -7.29
N SER A 170 -7.74 19.81 -6.57
CA SER A 170 -8.05 21.21 -6.20
C SER A 170 -7.02 21.86 -5.26
N SER A 171 -6.17 21.02 -4.68
CA SER A 171 -5.09 21.26 -3.73
C SER A 171 -3.95 22.13 -4.22
N PHE A 172 -3.58 21.99 -5.50
CA PHE A 172 -2.34 22.55 -6.02
C PHE A 172 -2.57 23.98 -6.50
N LYS A 173 -2.32 24.94 -5.62
CA LYS A 173 -2.23 26.37 -5.95
C LYS A 173 -0.87 26.66 -6.59
N GLU A 174 -0.73 27.87 -7.16
CA GLU A 174 0.48 28.30 -7.90
C GLU A 174 1.81 28.11 -7.13
N ASP A 175 1.79 28.00 -5.79
CA ASP A 175 2.97 27.81 -4.94
C ASP A 175 2.93 26.47 -4.13
N ILE A 176 3.98 25.65 -4.25
CA ILE A 176 4.15 24.34 -3.56
C ILE A 176 4.00 24.43 -2.02
N TRP A 177 4.42 25.53 -1.38
CA TRP A 177 4.32 25.69 0.08
C TRP A 177 2.95 26.16 0.58
N ASN A 178 2.05 26.54 -0.33
CA ASN A 178 0.64 26.81 -0.04
C ASN A 178 -0.25 25.61 -0.41
N ASP A 179 0.38 24.46 -0.65
CA ASP A 179 -0.29 23.20 -0.89
C ASP A 179 -1.02 22.75 0.38
N ILE A 180 -2.25 22.29 0.20
CA ILE A 180 -3.06 21.77 1.30
C ILE A 180 -2.40 20.55 1.95
N PHE A 181 -1.51 19.83 1.24
CA PHE A 181 -0.80 18.67 1.77
C PHE A 181 0.30 19.00 2.77
N TYR A 182 0.60 20.28 3.02
CA TYR A 182 1.51 20.67 4.10
C TYR A 182 0.87 20.45 5.48
N VAL A 183 1.40 19.51 6.27
CA VAL A 183 0.85 19.12 7.56
C VAL A 183 1.56 19.87 8.68
N THR A 184 0.79 20.61 9.48
CA THR A 184 1.31 21.34 10.64
C THR A 184 1.84 20.39 11.72
N SER A 185 2.73 20.87 12.59
CA SER A 185 3.33 20.03 13.66
C SER A 185 2.27 19.36 14.56
N GLN A 186 1.20 20.08 14.91
CA GLN A 186 0.12 19.54 15.76
C GLN A 186 -0.75 18.48 15.08
N ASN A 187 -0.71 18.40 13.75
CA ASN A 187 -1.52 17.46 12.95
C ASN A 187 -0.69 16.27 12.43
N GLN A 188 0.56 16.14 12.85
CA GLN A 188 1.34 14.95 12.56
C GLN A 188 0.70 13.71 13.23
N MET A 189 0.93 12.52 12.67
CA MET A 189 0.26 11.30 13.11
C MET A 189 0.74 10.78 14.47
N SER A 190 1.88 11.28 14.96
CA SER A 190 2.44 10.92 16.26
C SER A 190 3.18 12.09 16.92
N GLU A 191 3.31 12.03 18.25
CA GLU A 191 4.11 13.00 19.01
C GLU A 191 5.59 13.01 18.57
N SER A 192 6.14 11.84 18.21
CA SER A 192 7.48 11.73 17.66
C SER A 192 7.65 12.50 16.35
N GLU A 193 6.66 12.41 15.45
CA GLU A 193 6.68 13.17 14.20
C GLU A 193 6.48 14.66 14.43
N SER A 194 5.62 15.06 15.38
CA SER A 194 5.48 16.47 15.78
C SER A 194 6.80 17.06 16.28
N VAL A 195 7.57 16.28 17.06
CA VAL A 195 8.90 16.68 17.55
C VAL A 195 9.93 16.73 16.42
N LEU A 196 9.88 15.79 15.47
CA LEU A 196 10.76 15.76 14.29
C LEU A 196 10.48 16.94 13.34
N PHE A 197 9.21 17.31 13.19
CA PHE A 197 8.74 18.38 12.32
C PHE A 197 8.04 19.48 13.14
N PRO A 198 8.78 20.27 13.94
CA PRO A 198 8.21 21.29 14.83
C PRO A 198 7.55 22.45 14.08
N LYS A 199 7.85 22.61 12.78
CA LYS A 199 7.19 23.57 11.89
C LYS A 199 6.13 22.91 10.99
N GLY A 200 5.97 21.60 11.07
CA GLY A 200 5.25 20.80 10.08
C GLY A 200 6.13 20.36 8.92
N CYS A 201 5.56 19.58 8.02
CA CYS A 201 6.22 19.13 6.79
C CYS A 201 5.22 18.79 5.68
N LEU A 202 5.72 18.83 4.44
CA LEU A 202 5.12 18.12 3.32
C LEU A 202 5.66 16.69 3.34
N ASN A 203 4.78 15.71 3.56
CA ASN A 203 5.15 14.29 3.61
C ASN A 203 5.42 13.76 2.18
N LEU A 204 6.57 13.12 1.96
CA LEU A 204 6.99 12.60 0.66
C LEU A 204 6.86 11.07 0.52
N GLY A 205 6.36 10.38 1.53
CA GLY A 205 6.16 8.94 1.51
C GLY A 205 5.05 8.48 0.57
N VAL A 206 5.04 7.19 0.25
CA VAL A 206 3.93 6.54 -0.46
C VAL A 206 2.77 6.28 0.49
N ALA A 207 3.05 5.81 1.70
CA ALA A 207 2.00 5.44 2.64
C ALA A 207 1.18 6.66 3.09
N HIS A 208 1.86 7.77 3.41
CA HIS A 208 1.28 8.91 4.12
C HIS A 208 1.47 10.26 3.41
N GLY A 209 1.98 10.25 2.19
CA GLY A 209 2.48 11.47 1.54
C GLY A 209 2.13 11.61 0.07
N LEU A 210 2.82 12.57 -0.54
CA LEU A 210 2.55 13.06 -1.88
C LEU A 210 2.74 11.98 -2.97
N ALA A 211 3.68 11.05 -2.77
CA ALA A 211 3.90 9.96 -3.72
C ALA A 211 2.68 9.04 -3.80
N GLY A 212 2.04 8.73 -2.68
CA GLY A 212 0.83 7.93 -2.64
C GLY A 212 -0.31 8.59 -3.42
N VAL A 213 -0.54 9.89 -3.18
CA VAL A 213 -1.52 10.70 -3.91
C VAL A 213 -1.26 10.66 -5.41
N GLY A 214 -0.01 10.90 -5.83
CA GLY A 214 0.39 10.87 -7.23
C GLY A 214 0.15 9.51 -7.89
N ILE A 215 0.51 8.41 -7.22
CA ILE A 215 0.27 7.05 -7.73
C ILE A 215 -1.23 6.78 -7.90
N ALA A 216 -2.06 7.15 -6.92
CA ALA A 216 -3.51 6.92 -6.99
C ALA A 216 -4.17 7.71 -8.15
N LEU A 217 -3.75 8.95 -8.36
CA LEU A 217 -4.22 9.80 -9.46
C LEU A 217 -3.74 9.27 -10.83
N ALA A 218 -2.45 8.92 -10.94
CA ALA A 218 -1.87 8.36 -12.16
C ALA A 218 -2.57 7.05 -12.55
N TYR A 219 -2.80 6.15 -11.58
CA TYR A 219 -3.55 4.92 -11.84
C TYR A 219 -4.98 5.20 -12.30
N THR A 220 -5.68 6.14 -11.65
CA THR A 220 -7.03 6.54 -12.05
C THR A 220 -7.08 7.07 -13.50
N MET A 221 -6.07 7.83 -13.92
CA MET A 221 -5.91 8.30 -15.30
C MET A 221 -5.67 7.14 -16.27
N ILE A 222 -4.80 6.19 -15.92
CA ILE A 222 -4.51 4.98 -16.71
C ILE A 222 -5.78 4.13 -16.90
N LYS A 223 -6.66 4.06 -15.90
CA LYS A 223 -7.95 3.36 -15.96
C LYS A 223 -9.01 4.07 -16.82
N GLY A 224 -8.64 5.13 -17.53
CA GLY A 224 -9.48 5.80 -18.52
C GLY A 224 -10.24 7.02 -17.99
N ASN A 225 -10.01 7.43 -16.73
CA ASN A 225 -10.60 8.64 -16.18
C ASN A 225 -9.61 9.82 -16.30
N PHE A 226 -9.55 10.38 -17.51
CA PHE A 226 -8.67 11.50 -17.82
C PHE A 226 -9.31 12.84 -17.46
N SER A 227 -8.55 13.72 -16.80
CA SER A 227 -8.84 15.14 -16.72
C SER A 227 -7.54 15.94 -16.82
N CYS A 228 -7.60 17.15 -17.39
CA CYS A 228 -6.44 18.06 -17.44
C CYS A 228 -5.91 18.40 -16.03
N GLN A 229 -6.80 18.39 -15.03
CA GLN A 229 -6.45 18.64 -13.63
C GLN A 229 -5.57 17.54 -13.05
N ILE A 230 -5.86 16.26 -13.37
CA ILE A 230 -4.99 15.15 -12.98
C ILE A 230 -3.62 15.33 -13.63
N GLU A 231 -3.56 15.58 -14.94
CA GLU A 231 -2.29 15.75 -15.65
C GLU A 231 -1.44 16.89 -15.05
N GLU A 232 -2.03 18.07 -14.83
CA GLU A 232 -1.35 19.21 -14.21
C GLU A 232 -0.86 18.89 -12.80
N THR A 233 -1.68 18.23 -12.00
CA THR A 233 -1.34 17.78 -10.65
C THR A 233 -0.17 16.79 -10.66
N LEU A 234 -0.17 15.79 -11.54
CA LEU A 234 0.91 14.81 -11.63
C LEU A 234 2.24 15.46 -12.02
N ARG A 235 2.21 16.42 -12.96
CA ARG A 235 3.39 17.21 -13.34
C ARG A 235 3.93 17.99 -12.15
N HIS A 236 3.05 18.66 -11.41
CA HIS A 236 3.45 19.41 -10.23
C HIS A 236 4.06 18.52 -9.14
N ILE A 237 3.45 17.36 -8.87
CA ILE A 237 4.00 16.38 -7.93
C ILE A 237 5.41 15.96 -8.37
N ILE A 238 5.59 15.60 -9.64
CA ILE A 238 6.91 15.22 -10.17
C ILE A 238 7.91 16.38 -10.04
N ASP A 239 7.51 17.62 -10.32
CA ASP A 239 8.39 18.79 -10.16
C ASP A 239 8.89 18.93 -8.71
N VAL A 240 8.05 18.66 -7.70
CA VAL A 240 8.48 18.61 -6.29
C VAL A 240 9.55 17.54 -6.09
N TYR A 241 9.34 16.32 -6.60
CA TYR A 241 10.32 15.25 -6.44
C TYR A 241 11.62 15.53 -7.22
N GLU A 242 11.57 16.11 -8.42
CA GLU A 242 12.76 16.54 -9.16
C GLU A 242 13.55 17.61 -8.41
N GLN A 243 12.84 18.60 -7.84
CA GLN A 243 13.46 19.74 -7.15
C GLN A 243 14.16 19.34 -5.85
N PHE A 244 13.56 18.43 -5.07
CA PHE A 244 14.06 18.06 -3.74
C PHE A 244 14.80 16.72 -3.71
N GLU A 245 15.10 16.14 -4.87
CA GLU A 245 15.98 14.98 -4.99
C GLU A 245 17.39 15.33 -4.49
N THR A 246 17.99 14.44 -3.69
CA THR A 246 19.44 14.47 -3.44
C THR A 246 20.17 13.89 -4.66
N PRO A 247 20.90 14.73 -5.44
CA PRO A 247 21.45 14.29 -6.72
C PRO A 247 22.40 13.10 -6.59
N SER A 248 22.41 12.22 -7.60
CA SER A 248 23.23 10.99 -7.70
C SER A 248 22.90 9.87 -6.70
N LEU A 249 22.12 10.15 -5.65
CA LEU A 249 21.67 9.13 -4.70
C LEU A 249 20.23 8.68 -4.98
N TYR A 250 19.45 9.46 -5.76
CA TYR A 250 18.03 9.23 -5.99
C TYR A 250 17.28 9.03 -4.68
N THR A 251 17.47 9.95 -3.74
CA THR A 251 16.86 9.88 -2.41
C THR A 251 16.21 11.19 -2.01
N TRP A 252 15.19 11.07 -1.18
CA TRP A 252 14.39 12.16 -0.63
C TRP A 252 14.27 11.97 0.87
N LYS A 253 14.09 13.08 1.60
CA LYS A 253 13.68 13.02 3.01
C LYS A 253 12.25 12.49 3.10
N ASP A 254 11.88 11.95 4.27
CA ASP A 254 10.50 11.54 4.54
C ASP A 254 9.52 12.72 4.51
N GLY A 255 9.99 13.92 4.84
CA GLY A 255 9.22 15.15 4.69
C GLY A 255 10.08 16.40 4.56
N LEU A 256 9.53 17.42 3.90
CA LEU A 256 10.15 18.73 3.68
C LEU A 256 9.54 19.77 4.60
N ASP A 257 10.37 20.43 5.42
CA ASP A 257 9.88 21.53 6.25
C ASP A 257 9.63 22.82 5.43
N ILE A 258 8.95 23.79 6.05
CA ILE A 258 8.59 25.05 5.37
C ILE A 258 9.79 25.90 4.95
N ASP A 259 10.92 25.78 5.66
CA ASP A 259 12.13 26.54 5.32
C ASP A 259 12.79 25.94 4.08
N GLU A 260 12.82 24.61 3.97
CA GLU A 260 13.31 23.89 2.78
C GLU A 260 12.44 24.19 1.56
N LEU A 261 11.11 24.13 1.70
CA LEU A 261 10.17 24.45 0.62
C LEU A 261 10.38 25.86 0.08
N LYS A 262 10.59 26.85 0.97
CA LYS A 262 10.85 28.24 0.60
C LYS A 262 12.24 28.47 0.00
N GLN A 263 13.23 27.71 0.45
CA GLN A 263 14.60 27.78 -0.09
C GLN A 263 14.71 27.08 -1.45
N GLY A 264 13.83 26.12 -1.72
CA GLY A 264 13.78 25.38 -2.97
C GLY A 264 14.85 24.30 -3.11
N TYR A 265 15.50 23.91 -2.02
CA TYR A 265 16.43 22.78 -1.96
C TYR A 265 16.43 22.15 -0.57
N SER A 266 16.78 20.86 -0.49
CA SER A 266 16.86 20.17 0.81
C SER A 266 18.20 20.42 1.51
N ASN A 267 18.14 20.76 2.80
CA ASN A 267 19.32 20.86 3.67
C ASN A 267 19.70 19.45 4.14
N SER A 268 20.58 18.78 3.37
CA SER A 268 20.94 17.36 3.49
C SER A 268 21.78 16.96 4.73
N LYS A 269 21.67 17.70 5.85
CA LYS A 269 22.51 17.46 7.05
C LYS A 269 22.00 16.36 7.99
N PHE A 270 20.81 15.79 7.76
CA PHE A 270 20.20 14.80 8.65
C PHE A 270 19.63 13.58 7.90
N LEU A 271 20.30 12.43 8.12
CA LEU A 271 19.83 11.10 8.57
C LEU A 271 18.63 10.39 7.89
N PRO A 272 18.46 9.10 8.20
CA PRO A 272 18.73 7.95 7.35
C PRO A 272 17.60 7.65 6.35
N ASN A 273 17.88 7.63 5.05
CA ASN A 273 16.90 7.18 4.07
C ASN A 273 16.73 5.66 4.22
N ILE A 274 15.54 5.22 4.62
CA ILE A 274 15.16 3.82 4.51
C ILE A 274 14.75 3.56 3.06
N ASP A 275 15.25 2.47 2.49
CA ASP A 275 14.82 2.00 1.19
C ASP A 275 13.59 1.09 1.40
N ALA A 276 12.41 1.68 1.63
CA ALA A 276 11.17 0.96 1.87
C ALA A 276 10.05 1.28 0.85
N TRP A 277 8.96 0.51 0.91
CA TRP A 277 7.74 0.83 0.18
C TRP A 277 7.05 2.07 0.76
N CYS A 278 6.89 2.14 2.09
CA CYS A 278 6.13 3.22 2.73
C CYS A 278 6.82 4.58 2.63
N TYR A 279 8.15 4.62 2.74
CA TYR A 279 9.00 5.80 2.64
C TYR A 279 10.30 5.46 1.91
N GLY A 280 10.76 6.40 1.07
CA GLY A 280 12.03 6.32 0.37
C GLY A 280 11.95 5.84 -1.08
N SER A 281 13.13 5.59 -1.64
CA SER A 281 13.33 5.43 -3.08
C SER A 281 12.53 4.29 -3.73
N PRO A 282 12.34 3.10 -3.12
CA PRO A 282 11.55 2.04 -3.74
C PRO A 282 10.09 2.46 -3.98
N GLY A 283 9.43 3.01 -2.96
CA GLY A 283 8.08 3.57 -3.11
C GLY A 283 8.02 4.71 -4.12
N ILE A 284 8.99 5.64 -4.05
CA ILE A 284 9.04 6.79 -4.98
C ILE A 284 9.31 6.33 -6.43
N SER A 285 10.03 5.24 -6.65
CA SER A 285 10.20 4.68 -8.00
C SER A 285 8.86 4.31 -8.65
N LEU A 286 7.89 3.84 -7.85
CA LEU A 286 6.53 3.59 -8.34
C LEU A 286 5.89 4.90 -8.83
N LEU A 287 5.97 5.99 -8.07
CA LEU A 287 5.46 7.30 -8.49
C LEU A 287 5.99 7.68 -9.89
N TYR A 288 7.30 7.62 -10.09
CA TYR A 288 7.90 7.94 -11.39
C TYR A 288 7.43 7.02 -12.50
N MET A 289 7.32 5.72 -12.24
CA MET A 289 6.83 4.76 -13.22
C MET A 289 5.37 5.02 -13.58
N TYR A 290 4.50 5.20 -12.58
CA TYR A 290 3.07 5.48 -12.79
C TYR A 290 2.84 6.80 -13.52
N CYS A 291 3.52 7.88 -13.13
CA CYS A 291 3.45 9.16 -13.84
C CYS A 291 4.01 9.03 -15.26
N GLY A 292 5.10 8.28 -15.46
CA GLY A 292 5.65 8.01 -16.78
C GLY A 292 4.68 7.27 -17.70
N VAL A 293 3.95 6.28 -17.19
CA VAL A 293 2.87 5.61 -17.94
C VAL A 293 1.72 6.59 -18.22
N ALA A 294 1.17 7.23 -17.20
CA ALA A 294 -0.03 8.07 -17.30
C ALA A 294 0.17 9.29 -18.20
N LEU A 295 1.35 9.92 -18.15
CA LEU A 295 1.72 11.09 -18.94
C LEU A 295 2.38 10.73 -20.28
N ASN A 296 2.60 9.44 -20.54
CA ASN A 296 3.39 8.93 -21.65
C ASN A 296 4.78 9.60 -21.77
N ASP A 297 5.50 9.67 -20.65
CA ASP A 297 6.79 10.35 -20.51
C ASP A 297 7.93 9.34 -20.34
N GLU A 298 8.73 9.17 -21.40
CA GLU A 298 9.88 8.26 -21.42
C GLU A 298 10.99 8.62 -20.44
N TYR A 299 11.16 9.91 -20.11
CA TYR A 299 12.16 10.31 -19.13
C TYR A 299 11.78 9.75 -17.75
N LEU A 300 10.52 9.89 -17.36
CA LEU A 300 10.02 9.40 -16.06
C LEU A 300 10.07 7.88 -15.97
N LYS A 301 9.68 7.17 -17.04
CA LYS A 301 9.78 5.70 -17.12
C LYS A 301 11.23 5.23 -16.91
N ASN A 302 12.18 5.81 -17.63
CA ASN A 302 13.59 5.44 -17.50
C ASN A 302 14.16 5.80 -16.12
N LYS A 303 13.80 6.99 -15.60
CA LYS A 303 14.26 7.42 -14.28
C LYS A 303 13.73 6.53 -13.16
N ALA A 304 12.51 6.02 -13.26
CA ALA A 304 11.96 5.07 -12.29
C ALA A 304 12.85 3.82 -12.12
N VAL A 305 13.35 3.27 -13.23
CA VAL A 305 14.27 2.11 -13.22
C VAL A 305 15.57 2.46 -12.51
N GLU A 306 16.17 3.63 -12.82
CA GLU A 306 17.42 4.08 -12.19
C GLU A 306 17.27 4.34 -10.68
N ILE A 307 16.15 4.92 -10.25
CA ILE A 307 15.82 5.13 -8.84
C ILE A 307 15.77 3.78 -8.12
N LEU A 308 14.99 2.83 -8.63
CA LEU A 308 14.84 1.52 -8.01
C LEU A 308 16.17 0.77 -7.96
N LYS A 309 16.90 0.74 -9.08
CA LYS A 309 18.20 0.07 -9.17
C LYS A 309 19.21 0.61 -8.17
N THR A 310 19.35 1.94 -8.08
CA THR A 310 20.25 2.59 -7.12
C THR A 310 19.85 2.27 -5.68
N SER A 311 18.53 2.24 -5.41
CA SER A 311 17.99 1.83 -4.11
C SER A 311 18.30 0.36 -3.79
N MET A 312 18.19 -0.55 -4.77
CA MET A 312 18.48 -1.98 -4.58
C MET A 312 19.96 -2.29 -4.39
N GLU A 313 20.86 -1.45 -4.91
CA GLU A 313 22.30 -1.51 -4.60
C GLU A 313 22.61 -1.02 -3.18
N ARG A 314 21.84 -0.05 -2.68
CA ARG A 314 22.04 0.59 -1.37
C ARG A 314 21.41 -0.20 -0.21
N GLN A 315 20.16 -0.63 -0.34
CA GLN A 315 19.36 -1.36 0.67
C GLN A 315 19.42 -0.76 2.08
N SER A 316 19.36 0.57 2.18
CA SER A 316 19.56 1.27 3.44
C SER A 316 18.40 1.03 4.41
N GLY A 317 18.70 0.71 5.66
CA GLY A 317 17.70 0.65 6.74
C GLY A 317 16.74 -0.55 6.71
N ILE A 318 17.00 -1.59 5.90
CA ILE A 318 16.12 -2.76 5.78
C ILE A 318 16.73 -3.99 6.48
N ASP A 319 16.03 -4.49 7.50
CA ASP A 319 16.43 -5.66 8.29
C ASP A 319 15.27 -6.63 8.62
N SER A 320 14.06 -6.33 8.15
CA SER A 320 12.83 -7.07 8.43
C SER A 320 12.30 -7.83 7.21
N PRO A 321 11.61 -8.98 7.35
CA PRO A 321 11.05 -9.72 6.21
C PRO A 321 9.77 -9.11 5.63
N ILE A 322 9.13 -8.15 6.32
CA ILE A 322 7.74 -7.70 6.08
C ILE A 322 7.53 -6.91 4.78
N LEU A 323 6.27 -6.59 4.46
CA LEU A 323 5.91 -5.80 3.27
C LEU A 323 6.21 -4.30 3.43
N CYS A 324 5.82 -3.67 4.53
CA CYS A 324 5.83 -2.21 4.68
C CYS A 324 7.20 -1.55 4.44
N HIS A 325 8.20 -2.10 5.13
CA HIS A 325 9.58 -1.63 5.16
C HIS A 325 10.54 -2.81 5.36
N GLY A 326 10.36 -3.85 4.54
CA GLY A 326 11.11 -5.09 4.63
C GLY A 326 11.41 -5.71 3.27
N TYR A 327 12.09 -6.86 3.32
CA TYR A 327 12.53 -7.59 2.13
C TYR A 327 11.38 -8.01 1.21
N ALA A 328 10.23 -8.41 1.77
CA ALA A 328 9.09 -8.82 0.94
C ALA A 328 8.53 -7.64 0.13
N GLY A 329 8.47 -6.43 0.70
CA GLY A 329 8.06 -5.24 -0.03
C GLY A 329 8.98 -4.91 -1.20
N LEU A 330 10.30 -4.94 -0.96
CA LEU A 330 11.30 -4.70 -2.02
C LEU A 330 11.27 -5.75 -3.12
N LEU A 331 11.09 -7.01 -2.73
CA LEU A 331 10.96 -8.14 -3.63
C LEU A 331 9.74 -7.97 -4.55
N GLU A 332 8.60 -7.58 -4.00
CA GLU A 332 7.38 -7.35 -4.79
C GLU A 332 7.51 -6.15 -5.73
N ILE A 333 8.14 -5.05 -5.30
CA ILE A 333 8.44 -3.91 -6.18
C ILE A 333 9.36 -4.35 -7.32
N CYS A 334 10.43 -5.11 -7.04
CA CYS A 334 11.34 -5.62 -8.06
C CYS A 334 10.63 -6.54 -9.07
N GLN A 335 9.78 -7.46 -8.58
CA GLN A 335 8.98 -8.33 -9.42
C GLN A 335 8.01 -7.54 -10.29
N PHE A 336 7.40 -6.50 -9.73
CA PHE A 336 6.50 -5.64 -10.47
C PHE A 336 7.24 -4.87 -11.57
N PHE A 337 8.41 -4.30 -11.28
CA PHE A 337 9.23 -3.65 -12.32
C PHE A 337 9.69 -4.63 -13.40
N LYS A 338 10.14 -5.84 -13.04
CA LYS A 338 10.44 -6.90 -14.01
C LYS A 338 9.24 -7.19 -14.92
N TYR A 339 8.04 -7.27 -14.35
CA TYR A 339 6.80 -7.49 -15.11
C TYR A 339 6.45 -6.32 -16.03
N VAL A 340 6.43 -5.08 -15.52
CA VAL A 340 5.98 -3.91 -16.30
C VAL A 340 7.00 -3.52 -17.38
N TYR A 341 8.30 -3.52 -17.05
CA TYR A 341 9.39 -3.15 -17.98
C TYR A 341 9.89 -4.32 -18.84
N GLN A 342 9.46 -5.56 -18.58
CA GLN A 342 9.96 -6.76 -19.27
C GLN A 342 11.51 -6.85 -19.22
N THR A 343 12.08 -6.60 -18.04
CA THR A 343 13.53 -6.51 -17.82
C THR A 343 14.05 -7.53 -16.80
N ASP A 344 15.28 -7.99 -16.98
CA ASP A 344 15.95 -8.91 -16.05
C ASP A 344 16.92 -8.19 -15.09
N GLU A 345 16.96 -6.85 -15.12
CA GLU A 345 17.87 -6.06 -14.27
C GLU A 345 17.69 -6.30 -12.77
N PHE A 346 16.49 -6.75 -12.36
CA PHE A 346 16.15 -6.95 -10.96
C PHE A 346 16.34 -8.39 -10.45
N ASP A 347 16.70 -9.34 -11.31
CA ASP A 347 16.73 -10.78 -11.00
C ASP A 347 17.66 -11.13 -9.84
N LYS A 348 18.83 -10.47 -9.79
CA LYS A 348 19.79 -10.67 -8.69
C LYS A 348 19.19 -10.26 -7.35
N TYR A 349 18.50 -9.13 -7.29
CA TYR A 349 17.92 -8.63 -6.04
C TYR A 349 16.72 -9.48 -5.61
N ILE A 350 15.88 -9.90 -6.56
CA ILE A 350 14.78 -10.84 -6.32
C ILE A 350 15.34 -12.13 -5.69
N TYR A 351 16.40 -12.70 -6.25
CA TYR A 351 17.06 -13.88 -5.71
C TYR A 351 17.63 -13.65 -4.29
N ASP A 352 18.27 -12.52 -4.05
CA ASP A 352 18.85 -12.19 -2.74
C ASP A 352 17.76 -12.02 -1.66
N PHE A 353 16.64 -11.37 -1.98
CA PHE A 353 15.51 -11.22 -1.06
C PHE A 353 14.76 -12.53 -0.83
N ASP A 354 14.51 -13.32 -1.87
CA ASP A 354 13.94 -14.68 -1.78
C ASP A 354 14.74 -15.54 -0.79
N LYS A 355 16.07 -15.50 -0.86
CA LYS A 355 16.94 -16.22 0.07
C LYS A 355 16.78 -15.74 1.52
N LYS A 356 16.75 -14.42 1.76
CA LYS A 356 16.57 -13.85 3.11
C LYS A 356 15.21 -14.22 3.71
N ILE A 357 14.15 -14.15 2.90
CA ILE A 357 12.79 -14.51 3.33
C ILE A 357 12.68 -16.01 3.57
N THR A 358 13.28 -16.84 2.70
CA THR A 358 13.32 -18.30 2.90
C THR A 358 14.00 -18.67 4.22
N GLN A 359 15.11 -18.00 4.57
CA GLN A 359 15.77 -18.21 5.87
C GLN A 359 14.86 -17.84 7.04
N TYR A 360 14.16 -16.71 6.94
CA TYR A 360 13.18 -16.31 7.95
C TYR A 360 12.06 -17.35 8.13
N LEU A 361 11.46 -17.82 7.03
CA LEU A 361 10.40 -18.83 7.06
C LEU A 361 10.89 -20.18 7.65
N GLN A 362 12.14 -20.57 7.37
CA GLN A 362 12.75 -21.76 7.98
C GLN A 362 12.91 -21.61 9.49
N SER A 363 13.39 -20.46 9.97
CA SER A 363 13.48 -20.18 11.40
C SER A 363 12.10 -20.11 12.07
N LYS A 364 11.07 -19.58 11.38
CA LYS A 364 9.69 -19.62 11.87
C LYS A 364 9.20 -21.06 12.02
N ARG A 365 9.36 -21.89 10.98
CA ARG A 365 8.98 -23.31 11.01
C ARG A 365 9.64 -24.09 12.15
N ASN A 366 10.92 -23.81 12.42
CA ASN A 366 11.68 -24.48 13.48
C ASN A 366 11.43 -23.89 14.88
N ASN A 367 10.56 -22.89 15.01
CA ASN A 367 10.32 -22.16 16.26
C ASN A 367 11.59 -21.55 16.87
N GLU A 368 12.48 -21.04 16.01
CA GLU A 368 13.76 -20.43 16.37
C GLU A 368 13.68 -18.90 16.54
N LEU A 369 12.53 -18.30 16.19
CA LEU A 369 12.32 -16.87 16.31
C LEU A 369 12.00 -16.50 17.77
N GLN A 370 12.81 -15.61 18.36
CA GLN A 370 12.60 -15.09 19.71
C GLN A 370 11.57 -13.94 19.77
N ILE A 371 11.06 -13.51 18.62
CA ILE A 371 10.23 -12.31 18.47
C ILE A 371 8.74 -12.72 18.46
N ILE A 372 7.91 -11.91 19.13
CA ILE A 372 6.45 -12.01 19.07
C ILE A 372 6.03 -11.90 17.60
N SER A 373 5.32 -12.91 17.07
CA SER A 373 4.78 -12.89 15.72
C SER A 373 4.04 -11.58 15.47
N GLN A 374 4.49 -10.80 14.50
CA GLN A 374 3.69 -9.68 14.02
C GLN A 374 2.62 -10.29 13.11
N PHE A 375 1.36 -10.16 13.52
CA PHE A 375 0.22 -10.62 12.73
C PHE A 375 -0.14 -9.61 11.65
N GLY A 376 -0.66 -10.11 10.54
CA GLY A 376 -1.28 -9.28 9.53
C GLY A 376 -0.54 -9.18 8.21
N TYR A 377 -1.19 -8.48 7.29
CA TYR A 377 -0.76 -8.26 5.92
C TYR A 377 0.50 -7.39 5.84
N LEU A 378 0.47 -6.19 6.43
CA LEU A 378 1.46 -5.15 6.13
C LEU A 378 2.78 -5.34 6.89
N ASN A 379 2.68 -5.73 8.16
CA ASN A 379 3.80 -5.87 9.08
C ASN A 379 3.98 -7.32 9.57
N GLY A 380 3.27 -8.28 8.99
CA GLY A 380 3.25 -9.65 9.48
C GLY A 380 3.49 -10.71 8.42
N ASP A 381 3.40 -11.96 8.87
CA ASP A 381 3.70 -13.14 8.06
C ASP A 381 2.80 -13.33 6.84
N VAL A 382 1.57 -12.79 6.89
CA VAL A 382 0.61 -12.90 5.77
C VAL A 382 1.21 -12.29 4.51
N GLY A 383 1.75 -11.08 4.59
CA GLY A 383 2.38 -10.41 3.45
C GLY A 383 3.63 -11.12 2.94
N VAL A 384 4.42 -11.69 3.86
CA VAL A 384 5.62 -12.47 3.55
C VAL A 384 5.24 -13.73 2.78
N LEU A 385 4.25 -14.48 3.26
CA LEU A 385 3.75 -15.69 2.61
C LEU A 385 3.12 -15.39 1.25
N LEU A 386 2.33 -14.31 1.12
CA LEU A 386 1.75 -13.88 -0.16
C LEU A 386 2.84 -13.59 -1.21
N SER A 387 3.92 -12.91 -0.81
CA SER A 387 5.04 -12.60 -1.70
C SER A 387 5.78 -13.87 -2.17
N MET A 388 5.97 -14.81 -1.24
CA MET A 388 6.61 -16.09 -1.59
C MET A 388 5.70 -16.97 -2.45
N LEU A 389 4.40 -17.02 -2.17
CA LEU A 389 3.44 -17.69 -3.06
C LEU A 389 3.52 -17.12 -4.47
N HIS A 390 3.54 -15.80 -4.62
CA HIS A 390 3.67 -15.14 -5.92
C HIS A 390 4.94 -15.58 -6.68
N ILE A 391 6.11 -15.61 -6.03
CA ILE A 391 7.37 -16.05 -6.67
C ILE A 391 7.27 -17.49 -7.19
N TYR A 392 6.77 -18.39 -6.36
CA TYR A 392 6.89 -19.83 -6.61
C TYR A 392 5.72 -20.39 -7.42
N SER A 393 4.53 -19.83 -7.30
CA SER A 393 3.37 -20.20 -8.14
C SER A 393 3.34 -19.45 -9.48
N LYS A 394 3.98 -18.27 -9.54
CA LYS A 394 3.95 -17.32 -10.67
C LYS A 394 2.56 -16.77 -10.99
N ASN A 395 1.57 -17.02 -10.14
CA ASN A 395 0.20 -16.56 -10.30
C ASN A 395 -0.26 -15.80 -9.06
N VAL A 396 -1.01 -14.72 -9.27
CA VAL A 396 -1.72 -14.00 -8.22
C VAL A 396 -3.17 -13.97 -8.64
N ASN A 397 -4.04 -14.56 -7.83
CA ASN A 397 -5.44 -14.81 -8.15
C ASN A 397 -6.38 -13.85 -7.40
N THR A 398 -5.84 -13.11 -6.45
CA THR A 398 -6.52 -12.07 -5.67
C THR A 398 -5.98 -10.68 -6.00
N TYR A 399 -6.47 -9.65 -5.30
CA TYR A 399 -6.05 -8.26 -5.49
C TYR A 399 -5.09 -7.78 -4.40
N TRP A 400 -4.42 -8.68 -3.66
CA TRP A 400 -3.62 -8.30 -2.48
C TRP A 400 -2.54 -7.25 -2.80
N GLN A 401 -1.88 -7.38 -3.95
CA GLN A 401 -0.83 -6.45 -4.42
C GLN A 401 -1.31 -5.00 -4.58
N ALA A 402 -2.63 -4.79 -4.75
CA ALA A 402 -3.20 -3.45 -4.83
C ALA A 402 -3.03 -2.66 -3.52
N GLY A 403 -2.91 -3.33 -2.37
CA GLY A 403 -2.56 -2.66 -1.11
C GLY A 403 -1.18 -1.97 -1.18
N LEU A 404 -0.25 -2.53 -1.96
CA LEU A 404 1.08 -1.96 -2.19
C LEU A 404 1.14 -1.03 -3.41
N LEU A 405 -0.01 -0.73 -4.03
CA LEU A 405 -0.08 0.02 -5.29
C LEU A 405 0.69 -0.67 -6.43
N LEU A 406 0.62 -1.99 -6.51
CA LEU A 406 1.19 -2.78 -7.59
C LEU A 406 0.04 -3.37 -8.42
N PHE A 407 -0.28 -2.72 -9.54
CA PHE A 407 -1.44 -3.07 -10.36
C PHE A 407 -1.04 -3.83 -11.63
N LYS A 408 -1.41 -5.11 -11.71
CA LYS A 408 -1.02 -6.02 -12.82
C LYS A 408 -1.57 -5.65 -14.18
N ASP A 409 -2.59 -4.80 -14.23
CA ASP A 409 -3.22 -4.35 -15.48
C ASP A 409 -2.46 -3.21 -16.17
N ILE A 410 -1.21 -2.96 -15.74
CA ILE A 410 -0.33 -1.94 -16.30
C ILE A 410 0.83 -2.61 -17.03
N ILE A 411 0.93 -2.32 -18.31
CA ILE A 411 2.02 -2.75 -19.18
C ILE A 411 2.35 -1.56 -20.08
N PHE A 412 3.63 -1.34 -20.38
CA PHE A 412 4.00 -0.37 -21.43
C PHE A 412 3.49 -0.88 -22.78
N GLU A 413 2.78 -0.03 -23.52
CA GLU A 413 2.53 -0.26 -24.94
C GLU A 413 3.81 -0.05 -25.77
#